data_AF-A0A9D9YB45-F1
#
_entry.id   AF-A0A9D9YB45-F1
#
_cell.length_a   1.000
_cell.length_b   1.000
_cell.length_c   1.000
_cell.angle_alpha   90.00
_cell.angle_beta   90.00
_cell.angle_gamma   90.00
#
_symmetry.space_group_name_H-M   'P 1'
#
loop_
_entity.id
_entity.type
_entity.pdbx_description
1 polymer ?
#
loop_
_entity_poly.entity_id
_entity_poly.type
_entity_poly.pdbx_seq_one_letter_code
_entity_poly.pdbx_strand_id
1 'polypeptide(L)' 'MEIAEPNKKFKTSIYLSDEDEHMLDELFIKRMRDKNKTDRSALLCEGIRLLYEKEIGSLSRDAQ' A
#
# COMPACT_ATOMS: atom_id res chain seq x y z
N MET A 1 -13.81 -9.44 -18.37
CA MET A 1 -12.88 -8.88 -17.39
C MET A 1 -12.46 -7.52 -17.93
N GLU A 2 -12.93 -6.43 -17.30
CA GLU A 2 -12.42 -5.11 -17.66
C GLU A 2 -10.94 -5.02 -17.25
N ILE A 3 -10.08 -4.73 -18.22
CA ILE A 3 -8.67 -4.49 -17.98
C ILE A 3 -8.58 -3.11 -17.34
N ALA A 4 -8.29 -3.05 -16.05
CA ALA A 4 -8.11 -1.79 -15.34
C ALA A 4 -7.01 -0.97 -16.05
N GLU A 5 -7.34 0.25 -16.47
CA GLU A 5 -6.37 1.13 -17.10
C GLU A 5 -5.18 1.36 -16.17
N PRO A 6 -3.93 1.24 -16.66
CA PRO A 6 -2.73 1.09 -15.82
C PRO A 6 -2.37 2.30 -14.94
N ASN A 7 -3.18 3.36 -14.93
CA ASN A 7 -2.95 4.57 -14.12
C ASN A 7 -4.23 5.26 -13.61
N LYS A 8 -5.39 4.60 -13.69
CA LYS A 8 -6.62 5.19 -13.16
C LYS A 8 -6.58 5.19 -11.63
N LYS A 9 -6.44 6.37 -11.04
CA LYS A 9 -6.47 6.57 -9.57
C LYS A 9 -7.90 6.80 -9.11
N PHE A 10 -8.27 6.22 -7.97
CA PHE A 10 -9.53 6.48 -7.29
C PHE A 10 -9.26 7.09 -5.92
N LYS A 11 -10.06 8.09 -5.54
CA LYS A 11 -10.03 8.65 -4.19
C LYS A 11 -10.94 7.80 -3.31
N THR A 12 -10.43 7.41 -2.15
CA THR A 12 -11.20 6.70 -1.12
C THR A 12 -10.93 7.33 0.24
N SER A 13 -11.93 7.28 1.12
CA SER A 13 -11.76 7.57 2.54
C SER A 13 -11.60 6.25 3.28
N ILE A 14 -10.71 6.20 4.26
CA ILE A 14 -10.50 5.03 5.11
C ILE A 14 -10.53 5.46 6.57
N TYR A 15 -10.91 4.54 7.45
CA TYR A 15 -10.79 4.71 8.89
C TYR A 15 -9.55 3.94 9.35
N LEU A 16 -8.74 4.56 10.19
CA LEU A 16 -7.55 3.99 10.81
C LEU A 16 -7.72 4.07 12.32
N SER A 17 -7.13 3.13 13.05
CA SER A 17 -6.94 3.31 14.49
C SER A 17 -5.87 4.39 14.74
N ASP A 18 -5.86 4.98 15.94
CA ASP A 18 -4.82 5.95 16.32
C ASP A 18 -3.41 5.33 16.22
N GLU A 19 -3.29 4.02 16.51
CA GLU A 19 -2.03 3.27 16.39
C GLU A 19 -1.59 3.15 14.93
N ASP A 20 -2.50 2.77 14.03
CA ASP A 20 -2.21 2.64 12.59
C ASP A 20 -1.85 3.99 11.96
N GLU A 21 -2.52 5.08 12.38
CA GLU A 21 -2.18 6.43 11.95
C GLU A 21 -0.76 6.81 12.40
N HIS A 22 -0.40 6.50 13.65
CA HIS A 22 0.95 6.76 14.15
C HIS A 22 2.01 6.00 13.37
N MET A 23 1.78 4.71 13.07
CA MET A 23 2.70 3.90 12.27
C MET A 23 2.86 4.45 10.83
N LEU A 24 1.77 4.89 10.21
CA LEU A 24 1.82 5.53 8.89
C LEU A 24 2.68 6.79 8.91
N ASP A 25 2.59 7.57 9.98
CA ASP A 25 3.33 8.82 10.15
C ASP A 25 4.83 8.58 10.33
N GLU A 26 5.21 7.59 11.13
CA GLU A 26 6.61 7.19 11.28
C GLU A 26 7.23 6.75 9.95
N LEU A 27 6.50 5.92 9.18
CA LEU A 27 6.93 5.47 7.85
C LEU A 27 7.09 6.64 6.88
N PHE A 28 6.12 7.56 6.88
CA PHE A 28 6.16 8.75 6.05
C PHE A 28 7.37 9.65 6.39
N ILE A 29 7.57 9.93 7.67
CA ILE A 29 8.71 10.72 8.16
C ILE A 29 10.03 10.06 7.77
N LYS A 30 10.15 8.74 7.97
CA LYS A 30 11.35 7.98 7.61
C LYS A 30 11.65 8.12 6.11
N ARG A 31 10.69 7.90 5.22
CA ARG A 31 10.92 8.02 3.77
C ARG A 31 11.29 9.42 3.31
N MET A 32 10.68 10.44 3.92
CA MET A 32 11.03 11.83 3.66
C MET A 32 12.48 12.13 4.05
N ARG A 33 12.96 11.59 5.17
CA ARG A 33 14.37 11.70 5.60
C ARG A 33 15.32 10.97 4.64
N ASP A 34 14.92 9.82 4.12
CA ASP A 34 15.69 9.01 3.17
C ASP A 34 15.73 9.61 1.75
N LYS A 35 15.26 10.86 1.56
CA LYS A 35 15.08 11.56 0.26
C LYS A 35 14.19 10.81 -0.73
N ASN A 36 13.45 9.81 -0.28
CA ASN A 36 12.48 9.07 -1.07
C ASN A 36 11.12 9.75 -0.94
N LYS A 37 10.95 10.87 -1.67
CA LYS A 37 9.70 11.66 -1.66
C LYS A 37 8.52 10.74 -1.99
N THR A 38 7.65 10.54 -1.01
CA THR A 38 6.43 9.74 -1.12
C THR A 38 5.25 10.57 -0.65
N ASP A 39 4.04 10.13 -0.93
CA ASP A 39 2.83 10.58 -0.24
C ASP A 39 2.27 9.43 0.63
N ARG A 40 1.34 9.76 1.54
CA ARG A 40 0.68 8.77 2.40
C ARG A 40 -0.13 7.75 1.59
N SER A 41 -0.74 8.16 0.47
CA SER A 41 -1.50 7.26 -0.39
C SER A 41 -0.60 6.19 -1.05
N ALA A 42 0.62 6.56 -1.46
CA ALA A 42 1.60 5.64 -2.02
C ALA A 42 2.04 4.59 -1.00
N LEU A 43 2.25 4.99 0.26
CA LEU A 43 2.54 4.06 1.36
C LEU A 43 1.41 3.07 1.61
N LEU A 44 0.17 3.55 1.69
CA LEU A 44 -1.01 2.70 1.85
C LEU A 44 -1.18 1.73 0.68
N CYS A 45 -1.04 2.21 -0.57
CA CYS A 45 -1.10 1.36 -1.74
C CYS A 45 0.03 0.31 -1.78
N GLU A 46 1.23 0.65 -1.29
CA GLU A 46 2.31 -0.32 -1.15
C GLU A 46 2.00 -1.39 -0.11
N GLY A 47 1.49 -1.00 1.07
CA GLY A 47 1.04 -1.94 2.08
C GLY A 47 -0.03 -2.91 1.55
N ILE A 48 -0.99 -2.40 0.78
CA ILE A 48 -2.01 -3.23 0.11
C ILE A 48 -1.36 -4.24 -0.86
N ARG A 49 -0.40 -3.82 -1.67
CA ARG A 49 0.29 -4.72 -2.62
C ARG A 49 1.09 -5.80 -1.90
N LEU A 50 1.82 -5.44 -0.83
CA LEU A 50 2.58 -6.39 -0.03
C LEU A 50 1.67 -7.41 0.65
N LEU A 51 0.53 -6.97 1.19
CA LEU A 51 -0.47 -7.86 1.78
C LEU A 51 -1.08 -8.78 0.72
N TYR A 52 -1.46 -8.25 -0.44
CA TYR A 52 -1.98 -9.05 -1.55
C TYR A 52 -0.98 -10.10 -2.03
N GLU A 53 0.29 -9.75 -2.19
CA GLU A 53 1.33 -10.72 -2.57
C GLU A 53 1.48 -11.82 -1.52
N LYS A 54 1.47 -11.45 -0.24
CA LYS A 54 1.57 -12.41 0.87
C LYS A 54 0.40 -13.39 0.91
N GLU A 55 -0.82 -12.92 0.67
CA GLU A 55 -2.04 -13.72 0.84
C GLU A 55 -2.48 -14.43 -0.44
N ILE A 56 -2.32 -13.80 -1.61
CA ILE A 56 -2.78 -14.31 -2.90
C ILE A 56 -1.62 -14.73 -3.80
N GLY A 57 -0.50 -14.01 -3.76
CA GLY A 57 0.71 -14.34 -4.51
C GLY A 57 1.47 -15.56 -3.98
N SER A 58 1.14 -16.04 -2.78
CA SER A 58 1.60 -17.33 -2.23
C SER A 58 0.74 -18.50 -2.70
N LEU A 59 -0.59 -18.31 -2.82
CA LEU A 59 -1.55 -19.31 -3.32
C LEU A 59 -1.26 -19.78 -4.77
N SER A 60 -0.54 -18.98 -5.56
CA SER A 60 -0.14 -19.36 -6.93
C SER A 60 1.16 -20.17 -7.01
N ARG A 61 1.95 -20.23 -5.92
CA ARG A 61 3.23 -20.98 -5.88
C ARG A 61 3.07 -22.41 -5.36
N ASP A 62 2.03 -22.66 -4.56
CA ASP A 62 1.75 -24.00 -4.01
C ASP A 62 0.95 -24.90 -4.98
N ALA A 63 0.65 -24.42 -6.19
CA ALA A 63 -0.08 -25.14 -7.24
C ALA A 63 0.81 -25.56 -8.43
N GLN A 64 2.14 -25.50 -8.30
CA GLN A 64 3.10 -25.97 -9.31
C GLN A 64 3.95 -27.13 -8.82
#